data_AF-A0A529AS15-F1
#
_entry.id   AF-A0A529AS15-F1
#
_cell.length_a   1.000
_cell.length_b   1.000
_cell.length_c   1.000
_cell.angle_alpha   90.00
_cell.angle_beta   90.00
_cell.angle_gamma   90.00
#
_symmetry.space_group_name_H-M   'P 1'
#
loop_
_entity.id
_entity.type
_entity.pdbx_description
1 polymer ?
#
loop_
_entity_poly.entity_id
_entity_poly.type
_entity_poly.pdbx_seq_one_letter_code
_entity_poly.pdbx_strand_id
1 'polypeptide(L)'
;MNAQTAILKKDITPEGSDYEVVRRAIEKISLDYRDQPSLEILAEEVGETPTGLQKLFTRWAGLSPKAFLQAVTLDHARKLLDSGMPLLEASLEVGMSGPGRLHDLFVTHEAMSPGDYKTRGAGLTIRYGYHISPFGIALIMVTDRGLAGLAFSDAGGERAAFADMSSRWPNANYVEDMAATAPYAARVFDPALWRADQPLRVVMIGTDFQVRVWEALLRIPMGKACTYSSIAARIGAPSASRAVGAAVGANPMSFVVPCHRALGKSGALTGYHWGLTRKRAILGWEAGQVAP
;
A
#
# COMPACT_ATOMS: atom_id res chain seq x y z
N MET A 1 -18.82 17.65 -34.69
CA MET A 1 -17.67 17.37 -33.81
C MET A 1 -18.00 16.11 -33.03
N ASN A 2 -17.45 14.97 -33.46
CA ASN A 2 -17.71 13.68 -32.81
C ASN A 2 -16.87 13.58 -31.54
N ALA A 3 -17.52 13.63 -30.39
CA ALA A 3 -16.90 13.27 -29.12
C ALA A 3 -16.55 11.77 -29.18
N GLN A 4 -15.26 11.45 -29.18
CA GLN A 4 -14.81 10.07 -29.03
C GLN A 4 -15.11 9.62 -27.60
N THR A 5 -16.22 8.90 -27.44
CA THR A 5 -16.62 8.26 -26.19
C THR A 5 -15.56 7.24 -25.78
N ALA A 6 -15.08 7.31 -24.54
CA ALA A 6 -14.12 6.36 -24.01
C ALA A 6 -14.75 4.95 -23.96
N ILE A 7 -14.19 4.00 -24.70
CA ILE A 7 -14.65 2.60 -24.69
C ILE A 7 -14.12 1.95 -23.39
N LEU A 8 -15.02 1.77 -22.44
CA LEU A 8 -14.76 1.06 -21.19
C LEU A 8 -14.64 -0.45 -21.47
N LYS A 9 -13.63 -1.13 -20.92
CA LYS A 9 -13.41 -2.58 -21.07
C LYS A 9 -14.55 -3.45 -20.50
N LYS A 10 -15.42 -2.85 -19.68
CA LYS A 10 -16.64 -3.42 -19.13
C LYS A 10 -17.67 -2.30 -19.19
N ASP A 11 -18.85 -2.56 -19.73
CA ASP A 11 -19.90 -1.57 -19.75
C ASP A 11 -20.33 -1.27 -18.30
N ILE A 12 -20.02 -0.06 -17.84
CA ILE A 12 -20.42 0.49 -16.55
C ILE A 12 -21.35 1.68 -16.76
N THR A 13 -21.83 1.88 -18.00
CA THR A 13 -22.78 2.92 -18.33
C THR A 13 -24.05 2.62 -17.52
N PRO A 14 -24.48 3.54 -16.65
CA PRO A 14 -25.67 3.32 -15.84
C PRO A 14 -26.88 3.12 -16.76
N GLU A 15 -27.58 2.00 -16.61
CA GLU A 15 -28.86 1.77 -17.26
C GLU A 15 -29.97 2.29 -16.35
N GLY A 16 -30.91 3.10 -16.89
CA GLY A 16 -32.03 3.62 -16.11
C GLY A 16 -31.61 4.45 -14.89
N SER A 17 -32.07 4.07 -13.69
CA SER A 17 -31.87 4.80 -12.43
C SER A 17 -30.58 4.42 -11.68
N ASP A 18 -29.75 3.53 -12.21
CA ASP A 18 -28.58 2.97 -11.54
C ASP A 18 -27.61 4.03 -10.99
N TYR A 19 -27.31 5.05 -11.78
CA TYR A 19 -26.45 6.15 -11.34
C TYR A 19 -27.04 6.90 -10.16
N GLU A 20 -28.33 7.20 -10.22
CA GLU A 20 -29.00 8.00 -9.20
C GLU A 20 -29.11 7.23 -7.88
N VAL A 21 -29.35 5.91 -7.96
CA VAL A 21 -29.33 5.00 -6.81
C VAL A 21 -27.95 4.99 -6.15
N VAL A 22 -26.87 4.78 -6.93
CA VAL A 22 -25.51 4.75 -6.36
C VAL A 22 -25.06 6.12 -5.85
N ARG A 23 -25.38 7.21 -6.56
CA ARG A 23 -25.10 8.59 -6.14
C ARG A 23 -25.76 8.90 -4.79
N ARG A 24 -27.05 8.58 -4.64
CA ARG A 24 -27.79 8.78 -3.38
C ARG A 24 -27.23 7.90 -2.25
N ALA A 25 -26.85 6.66 -2.53
CA ALA A 25 -26.21 5.79 -1.53
C ALA A 25 -24.85 6.36 -1.08
N ILE A 26 -24.02 6.87 -2.00
CA ILE A 26 -22.74 7.52 -1.68
C ILE A 26 -22.98 8.79 -0.85
N GLU A 27 -23.93 9.63 -1.26
CA GLU A 27 -24.29 10.85 -0.55
C GLU A 27 -24.74 10.53 0.89
N LYS A 28 -25.63 9.55 1.06
CA LYS A 28 -26.09 9.08 2.36
C LYS A 28 -24.95 8.56 3.23
N ILE A 29 -24.08 7.70 2.69
CA ILE A 29 -22.91 7.20 3.41
C ILE A 29 -21.98 8.35 3.81
N SER A 30 -21.81 9.36 2.95
CA SER A 30 -20.88 10.47 3.20
C SER A 30 -21.41 11.46 4.25
N LEU A 31 -22.72 11.68 4.29
CA LEU A 31 -23.38 12.56 5.25
C LEU A 31 -23.58 11.88 6.61
N ASP A 32 -23.98 10.61 6.59
CA ASP A 32 -24.47 9.90 7.78
C ASP A 32 -23.49 8.80 8.23
N TYR A 33 -22.21 8.85 7.82
CA TYR A 33 -21.22 7.83 8.20
C TYR A 33 -21.13 7.62 9.72
N ARG A 34 -21.39 8.66 10.52
CA ARG A 34 -21.37 8.61 11.99
C ARG A 34 -22.40 7.64 12.58
N ASP A 35 -23.52 7.46 11.89
CA ASP A 35 -24.58 6.55 12.35
C ASP A 35 -24.28 5.09 11.99
N GLN A 36 -23.19 4.85 11.24
CA GLN A 36 -22.78 3.55 10.73
C GLN A 36 -23.95 2.77 10.09
N PRO A 37 -24.63 3.36 9.07
CA PRO A 37 -25.86 2.81 8.54
C PRO A 37 -25.64 1.41 7.95
N SER A 38 -26.57 0.50 8.25
CA SER A 38 -26.53 -0.85 7.71
C SER A 38 -26.86 -0.86 6.21
N LEU A 39 -26.55 -1.99 5.55
CA LEU A 39 -26.90 -2.16 4.14
C LEU A 39 -28.41 -2.11 3.92
N GLU A 40 -29.19 -2.56 4.89
CA GLU A 40 -30.66 -2.54 4.88
C GLU A 40 -31.19 -1.10 4.86
N ILE A 41 -30.67 -0.24 5.74
CA ILE A 41 -31.05 1.18 5.80
C ILE A 41 -30.68 1.89 4.49
N LEU A 42 -29.46 1.64 3.99
CA LEU A 42 -29.00 2.24 2.75
C LEU A 42 -29.84 1.79 1.54
N ALA A 43 -30.28 0.53 1.53
CA ALA A 43 -31.10 -0.02 0.45
C ALA A 43 -32.53 0.55 0.48
N GLU A 44 -33.14 0.65 1.66
CA GLU A 44 -34.45 1.27 1.84
C GLU A 44 -34.48 2.73 1.36
N GLU A 45 -33.47 3.52 1.73
CA GLU A 45 -33.34 4.93 1.34
C GLU A 45 -33.34 5.13 -0.19
N VAL A 46 -32.70 4.22 -0.92
CA VAL A 46 -32.57 4.32 -2.38
C VAL A 46 -33.60 3.50 -3.14
N GLY A 47 -34.56 2.88 -2.44
CA GLY A 47 -35.64 2.09 -3.04
C GLY A 47 -35.17 0.75 -3.62
N GLU A 48 -34.10 0.17 -3.07
CA GLU A 48 -33.50 -1.09 -3.53
C GLU A 48 -33.59 -2.20 -2.48
N THR A 49 -33.36 -3.43 -2.93
CA THR A 49 -33.10 -4.54 -2.01
C THR A 49 -31.64 -4.51 -1.53
N PRO A 50 -31.31 -5.00 -0.32
CA PRO A 50 -29.91 -5.05 0.16
C PRO A 50 -28.96 -5.75 -0.83
N THR A 51 -29.39 -6.89 -1.38
CA THR A 51 -28.62 -7.63 -2.39
C THR A 51 -28.51 -6.87 -3.72
N GLY A 52 -29.58 -6.16 -4.12
CA GLY A 52 -29.61 -5.30 -5.30
C GLY A 52 -28.61 -4.17 -5.18
N LEU A 53 -28.71 -3.38 -4.10
CA LEU A 53 -27.78 -2.30 -3.79
C LEU A 53 -26.33 -2.80 -3.69
N GLN A 54 -26.07 -3.91 -2.99
CA GLN A 54 -24.74 -4.49 -2.89
C GLN A 54 -24.13 -4.79 -4.26
N LYS A 55 -24.87 -5.46 -5.15
CA LYS A 55 -24.39 -5.80 -6.50
C LYS A 55 -24.20 -4.56 -7.36
N LEU A 56 -25.17 -3.66 -7.35
CA LEU A 56 -25.18 -2.43 -8.13
C LEU A 56 -24.01 -1.52 -7.71
N PHE A 57 -23.89 -1.24 -6.41
CA PHE A 57 -22.83 -0.40 -5.84
C PHE A 57 -21.45 -1.02 -6.09
N THR A 58 -21.28 -2.34 -5.92
CA THR A 58 -19.99 -3.00 -6.20
C THR A 58 -19.64 -2.97 -7.69
N ARG A 59 -20.62 -3.17 -8.57
CA ARG A 59 -20.42 -3.09 -10.02
C ARG A 59 -19.98 -1.69 -10.45
N TRP A 60 -20.54 -0.65 -9.82
CA TRP A 60 -20.34 0.74 -10.21
C TRP A 60 -19.14 1.41 -9.50
N ALA A 61 -19.09 1.33 -8.17
CA ALA A 61 -18.05 1.94 -7.33
C ALA A 61 -16.79 1.05 -7.17
N GLY A 62 -16.85 -0.22 -7.58
CA GLY A 62 -15.72 -1.16 -7.50
C GLY A 62 -15.46 -1.75 -6.11
N LEU A 63 -16.31 -1.43 -5.14
CA LEU A 63 -16.23 -1.84 -3.73
C LEU A 63 -17.65 -1.91 -3.14
N SER A 64 -17.84 -2.64 -2.03
CA SER A 64 -19.17 -2.76 -1.41
C SER A 64 -19.57 -1.49 -0.64
N PRO A 65 -20.88 -1.23 -0.41
CA PRO A 65 -21.33 -0.13 0.44
C PRO A 65 -20.66 -0.13 1.83
N LYS A 66 -20.50 -1.32 2.43
CA LYS A 66 -19.80 -1.48 3.71
C LYS A 66 -18.32 -1.08 3.63
N ALA A 67 -17.61 -1.51 2.58
CA ALA A 67 -16.22 -1.12 2.38
C ALA A 67 -16.09 0.39 2.12
N PHE A 68 -17.07 1.01 1.44
CA PHE A 68 -17.10 2.45 1.23
C PHE A 68 -17.28 3.21 2.54
N LEU A 69 -18.27 2.81 3.35
CA LEU A 69 -18.52 3.38 4.68
C LEU A 69 -17.28 3.26 5.56
N GLN A 70 -16.62 2.10 5.55
CA GLN A 70 -15.37 1.88 6.27
C GLN A 70 -14.25 2.83 5.81
N ALA A 71 -14.10 3.03 4.49
CA ALA A 71 -13.11 3.94 3.93
C ALA A 71 -13.38 5.42 4.28
N VAL A 72 -14.64 5.86 4.20
CA VAL A 72 -15.06 7.21 4.62
C VAL A 72 -14.80 7.42 6.11
N THR A 73 -15.20 6.45 6.93
CA THR A 73 -14.99 6.48 8.39
C THR A 73 -13.51 6.58 8.74
N LEU A 74 -12.67 5.78 8.07
CA LEU A 74 -11.22 5.80 8.24
C LEU A 74 -10.61 7.15 7.83
N ASP A 75 -11.07 7.75 6.73
CA ASP A 75 -10.61 9.07 6.29
C ASP A 75 -10.90 10.19 7.29
N HIS A 76 -12.11 10.19 7.84
CA HIS A 76 -12.48 11.12 8.91
C HIS A 76 -11.69 10.85 10.19
N ALA A 77 -11.49 9.58 10.57
CA ALA A 77 -10.69 9.24 11.73
C ALA A 77 -9.25 9.74 11.59
N ARG A 78 -8.63 9.60 10.40
CA ARG A 78 -7.29 10.16 10.12
C ARG A 78 -7.24 11.67 10.35
N LYS A 79 -8.17 12.42 9.76
CA LYS A 79 -8.24 13.88 9.91
C LYS A 79 -8.35 14.33 11.37
N LEU A 80 -9.12 13.59 12.18
CA LEU A 80 -9.26 13.87 13.61
C LEU A 80 -8.00 13.50 14.40
N LEU A 81 -7.37 12.36 14.09
CA LEU A 81 -6.12 11.96 14.76
C LEU A 81 -4.97 12.92 14.39
N ASP A 82 -4.89 13.36 13.14
CA ASP A 82 -3.92 14.33 12.64
C ASP A 82 -4.12 15.73 13.26
N SER A 83 -5.33 16.10 13.63
CA SER A 83 -5.61 17.35 14.37
C SER A 83 -5.27 17.25 15.87
N GLY A 84 -4.81 16.09 16.33
CA GLY A 84 -4.39 15.86 17.71
C GLY A 84 -5.44 15.19 18.60
N MET A 85 -6.66 14.95 18.11
CA MET A 85 -7.77 14.39 18.90
C MET A 85 -7.40 13.05 19.56
N PRO A 86 -7.61 12.87 20.88
CA PRO A 86 -7.38 11.61 21.58
C PRO A 86 -8.09 10.42 20.91
N LEU A 87 -7.49 9.23 20.95
CA LEU A 87 -8.00 8.06 20.22
C LEU A 87 -9.43 7.68 20.62
N LEU A 88 -9.77 7.80 21.90
CA LEU A 88 -11.12 7.55 22.40
C LEU A 88 -12.13 8.53 21.79
N GLU A 89 -11.83 9.82 21.85
CA GLU A 89 -12.69 10.87 21.28
C GLU A 89 -12.84 10.70 19.76
N ALA A 90 -11.73 10.45 19.06
CA ALA A 90 -11.76 10.19 17.62
C ALA A 90 -12.62 8.97 17.27
N SER A 91 -12.60 7.91 18.09
CA SER A 91 -13.45 6.73 17.88
C SER A 91 -14.94 7.04 18.02
N LEU A 92 -15.33 7.84 19.02
CA LEU A 92 -16.72 8.23 19.23
C LEU A 92 -17.20 9.18 18.13
N GLU A 93 -16.36 10.13 17.72
CA GLU A 93 -16.69 11.15 16.72
C GLU A 93 -16.93 10.55 15.32
N VAL A 94 -16.31 9.42 15.02
CA VAL A 94 -16.53 8.68 13.75
C VAL A 94 -17.58 7.57 13.86
N GLY A 95 -18.34 7.53 14.96
CA GLY A 95 -19.46 6.59 15.12
C GLY A 95 -19.07 5.19 15.56
N MET A 96 -17.85 4.98 16.06
CA MET A 96 -17.42 3.69 16.56
C MET A 96 -17.79 3.51 18.03
N SER A 97 -18.09 2.27 18.42
CA SER A 97 -18.43 1.91 19.81
C SER A 97 -17.26 2.03 20.79
N GLY A 98 -16.05 2.30 20.29
CA GLY A 98 -14.88 2.60 21.11
C GLY A 98 -13.55 2.37 20.38
N PRO A 99 -12.42 2.57 21.09
CA PRO A 99 -11.07 2.50 20.51
C PRO A 99 -10.76 1.16 19.86
N GLY A 100 -11.27 0.05 20.42
CA GLY A 100 -11.08 -1.29 19.89
C GLY A 100 -11.66 -1.47 18.48
N ARG A 101 -12.80 -0.84 18.19
CA ARG A 101 -13.44 -0.96 16.87
C ARG A 101 -12.75 -0.11 15.82
N LEU A 102 -12.31 1.09 16.20
CA LEU A 102 -11.44 1.90 15.36
C LEU A 102 -10.09 1.20 15.13
N HIS A 103 -9.58 0.50 16.15
CA HIS A 103 -8.39 -0.33 16.03
C HIS A 103 -8.56 -1.46 15.01
N ASP A 104 -9.60 -2.28 15.13
CA ASP A 104 -9.92 -3.33 14.16
C ASP A 104 -10.06 -2.78 12.74
N LEU A 105 -10.66 -1.59 12.60
CA LEU A 105 -10.84 -0.92 11.32
C LEU A 105 -9.49 -0.57 10.68
N PHE A 106 -8.59 0.06 11.44
CA PHE A 106 -7.23 0.37 11.01
C PHE A 106 -6.40 -0.89 10.74
N VAL A 107 -6.50 -1.93 11.57
CA VAL A 107 -5.75 -3.19 11.33
C VAL A 107 -6.24 -3.90 10.08
N THR A 108 -7.56 -3.92 9.85
CA THR A 108 -8.16 -4.59 8.69
C THR A 108 -7.83 -3.88 7.37
N HIS A 109 -7.68 -2.55 7.39
CA HIS A 109 -7.46 -1.75 6.18
C HIS A 109 -6.00 -1.32 5.97
N GLU A 110 -5.25 -1.05 7.05
CA GLU A 110 -3.90 -0.49 7.02
C GLU A 110 -2.84 -1.40 7.67
N ALA A 111 -3.21 -2.58 8.17
CA ALA A 111 -2.32 -3.52 8.88
C ALA A 111 -1.59 -2.94 10.11
N MET A 112 -2.14 -1.86 10.71
CA MET A 112 -1.58 -1.21 11.89
C MET A 112 -2.65 -0.71 12.86
N SER A 113 -2.22 -0.35 14.08
CA SER A 113 -3.11 0.26 15.07
C SER A 113 -3.25 1.78 14.82
N PRO A 114 -4.38 2.41 15.20
CA PRO A 114 -4.57 3.86 15.11
C PRO A 114 -3.55 4.66 15.92
N GLY A 115 -3.01 4.08 17.00
CA GLY A 115 -1.96 4.69 17.81
C GLY A 115 -0.60 4.71 17.11
N ASP A 116 -0.25 3.62 16.41
CA ASP A 116 0.95 3.54 15.57
C ASP A 116 0.87 4.54 14.40
N TYR A 117 -0.33 4.74 13.84
CA TYR A 117 -0.60 5.73 12.80
C TYR A 117 -0.44 7.18 13.31
N LYS A 118 -1.17 7.54 14.39
CA LYS A 118 -1.19 8.90 14.96
C LYS A 118 0.20 9.39 15.38
N THR A 119 1.04 8.49 15.85
CA THR A 119 2.36 8.85 16.38
C THR A 119 3.46 8.92 15.33
N ARG A 120 3.20 8.54 14.06
CA ARG A 120 4.21 8.42 13.00
C ARG A 120 5.50 7.70 13.44
N GLY A 121 5.34 6.68 14.29
CA GLY A 121 6.45 5.90 14.85
C GLY A 121 6.97 6.34 16.23
N ALA A 122 6.31 7.27 16.95
CA ALA A 122 6.75 7.61 18.31
C ALA A 122 6.67 6.37 19.23
N GLY A 123 7.80 5.99 19.83
CA GLY A 123 7.95 4.77 20.63
C GLY A 123 8.41 3.54 19.83
N LEU A 124 8.47 3.62 18.50
CA LEU A 124 9.06 2.58 17.67
C LEU A 124 10.58 2.73 17.65
N THR A 125 11.30 1.68 18.02
CA THR A 125 12.76 1.61 17.79
C THR A 125 13.02 0.90 16.47
N ILE A 126 13.72 1.58 15.56
CA ILE A 126 14.19 1.02 14.31
C ILE A 126 15.71 0.85 14.41
N ARG A 127 16.15 -0.41 14.41
CA ARG A 127 17.56 -0.75 14.31
C ARG A 127 17.97 -0.75 12.84
N TYR A 128 19.10 -0.12 12.50
CA TYR A 128 19.57 -0.07 11.13
C TYR A 128 21.04 -0.45 10.99
N GLY A 129 21.44 -0.90 9.80
CA GLY A 129 22.83 -1.22 9.50
C GLY A 129 23.09 -1.28 8.00
N TYR A 130 24.34 -1.06 7.63
CA TYR A 130 24.82 -1.07 6.24
C TYR A 130 25.57 -2.36 5.94
N HIS A 131 25.16 -3.07 4.90
CA HIS A 131 25.72 -4.38 4.56
C HIS A 131 26.15 -4.42 3.10
N ILE A 132 27.28 -5.06 2.81
CA ILE A 132 27.67 -5.32 1.43
C ILE A 132 26.68 -6.31 0.82
N SER A 133 26.19 -6.03 -0.38
CA SER A 133 25.28 -6.89 -1.14
C SER A 133 25.73 -7.02 -2.59
N PRO A 134 25.17 -7.97 -3.36
CA PRO A 134 25.41 -8.07 -4.81
C PRO A 134 25.05 -6.80 -5.59
N PHE A 135 24.30 -5.87 -5.00
CA PHE A 135 23.77 -4.67 -5.65
C PHE A 135 24.27 -3.37 -5.02
N GLY A 136 25.44 -3.40 -4.36
CA GLY A 136 26.04 -2.27 -3.65
C GLY A 136 25.80 -2.34 -2.15
N ILE A 137 25.83 -1.20 -1.47
CA ILE A 137 25.60 -1.15 -0.02
C ILE A 137 24.10 -1.19 0.24
N ALA A 138 23.64 -2.18 0.99
CA ALA A 138 22.27 -2.33 1.42
C ALA A 138 22.09 -1.72 2.80
N LEU A 139 21.19 -0.74 2.92
CA LEU A 139 20.70 -0.26 4.21
C LEU A 139 19.53 -1.16 4.61
N ILE A 140 19.68 -1.84 5.75
CA ILE A 140 18.66 -2.68 6.36
C ILE A 140 18.10 -1.97 7.58
N MET A 141 16.78 -1.95 7.73
CA MET A 141 16.08 -1.35 8.87
C MET A 141 15.08 -2.36 9.42
N VAL A 142 15.17 -2.65 10.72
CA VAL A 142 14.37 -3.67 11.39
C VAL A 142 13.71 -3.11 12.65
N THR A 143 12.54 -3.64 12.94
CA THR A 143 11.79 -3.42 14.19
C THR A 143 11.63 -4.77 14.88
N ASP A 144 11.12 -4.78 16.11
CA ASP A 144 10.77 -6.04 16.80
C ASP A 144 9.71 -6.87 16.06
N ARG A 145 8.98 -6.25 15.10
CA ARG A 145 7.97 -6.92 14.27
C ARG A 145 8.53 -7.51 12.97
N GLY A 146 9.73 -7.08 12.53
CA GLY A 146 10.36 -7.55 11.29
C GLY A 146 11.08 -6.46 10.49
N LEU A 147 11.37 -6.77 9.22
CA LEU A 147 12.02 -5.86 8.28
C LEU A 147 11.10 -4.67 7.96
N ALA A 148 11.54 -3.45 8.26
CA ALA A 148 10.80 -2.21 8.03
C ALA A 148 11.37 -1.37 6.89
N GLY A 149 12.59 -1.66 6.45
CA GLY A 149 13.24 -0.95 5.35
C GLY A 149 14.37 -1.75 4.71
N LEU A 150 14.44 -1.65 3.39
CA LEU A 150 15.56 -2.14 2.59
C LEU A 150 15.79 -1.15 1.44
N ALA A 151 16.97 -0.55 1.46
CA ALA A 151 17.42 0.49 0.54
C ALA A 151 18.82 0.20 0.03
N PHE A 152 19.25 0.93 -1.00
CA PHE A 152 20.59 0.78 -1.54
C PHE A 152 21.28 2.12 -1.69
N SER A 153 22.59 2.11 -1.57
CA SER A 153 23.46 3.21 -1.97
C SER A 153 24.71 2.69 -2.66
N ASP A 154 25.33 3.56 -3.45
CA ASP A 154 26.74 3.38 -3.80
C ASP A 154 27.61 3.86 -2.62
N ALA A 155 28.90 3.53 -2.63
CA ALA A 155 29.83 3.96 -1.60
C ALA A 155 29.84 5.49 -1.47
N GLY A 156 29.69 6.00 -0.24
CA GLY A 156 29.54 7.43 0.04
C GLY A 156 28.11 7.96 -0.01
N GLY A 157 27.12 7.15 -0.43
CA GLY A 157 25.70 7.50 -0.48
C GLY A 157 24.88 7.06 0.75
N GLU A 158 25.51 6.44 1.74
CA GLU A 158 24.88 5.75 2.87
C GLU A 158 24.04 6.70 3.73
N ARG A 159 24.55 7.92 3.97
CA ARG A 159 23.85 8.96 4.74
C ARG A 159 22.60 9.45 4.01
N ALA A 160 22.65 9.62 2.69
CA ALA A 160 21.51 10.06 1.90
C ALA A 160 20.42 8.97 1.84
N ALA A 161 20.82 7.70 1.67
CA ALA A 161 19.90 6.58 1.71
C ALA A 161 19.21 6.46 3.08
N PHE A 162 19.97 6.63 4.18
CA PHE A 162 19.38 6.65 5.52
C PHE A 162 18.41 7.82 5.71
N ALA A 163 18.78 9.04 5.33
CA ALA A 163 17.91 10.21 5.49
C ALA A 163 16.59 10.09 4.70
N ASP A 164 16.64 9.58 3.46
CA ASP A 164 15.45 9.28 2.67
C ASP A 164 14.57 8.23 3.37
N MET A 165 15.16 7.11 3.79
CA MET A 165 14.40 6.05 4.45
C MET A 165 13.83 6.48 5.80
N SER A 166 14.59 7.23 6.59
CA SER A 166 14.19 7.67 7.91
C SER A 166 13.10 8.74 7.87
N SER A 167 13.00 9.50 6.77
CA SER A 167 11.92 10.47 6.55
C SER A 167 10.52 9.83 6.57
N ARG A 168 10.43 8.52 6.35
CA ARG A 168 9.17 7.75 6.36
C ARG A 168 8.70 7.44 7.79
N TRP A 169 9.61 7.48 8.76
CA TRP A 169 9.29 7.34 10.19
C TRP A 169 9.96 8.47 10.98
N PRO A 170 9.48 9.72 10.83
CA PRO A 170 10.15 10.89 11.37
C PRO A 170 10.20 10.91 12.91
N ASN A 171 9.31 10.15 13.58
CA ASN A 171 9.24 10.09 15.04
C ASN A 171 9.79 8.78 15.63
N ALA A 172 10.37 7.89 14.81
CA ALA A 172 10.98 6.67 15.30
C ALA A 172 12.35 6.95 15.94
N ASN A 173 12.72 6.13 16.92
CA ASN A 173 14.07 6.11 17.48
C ASN A 173 14.97 5.23 16.61
N TYR A 174 16.04 5.80 16.05
CA TYR A 174 16.97 5.07 15.19
C TYR A 174 18.22 4.68 15.95
N VAL A 175 18.56 3.39 15.89
CA VAL A 175 19.75 2.83 16.53
C VAL A 175 20.58 2.12 15.48
N GLU A 176 21.82 2.55 15.29
CA GLU A 176 22.75 1.80 14.44
C GLU A 176 23.15 0.50 15.14
N ASP A 177 22.79 -0.64 14.54
CA ASP A 177 22.98 -1.97 15.08
C ASP A 177 23.14 -2.97 13.93
N MET A 178 24.38 -3.10 13.48
CA MET A 178 24.74 -4.05 12.42
C MET A 178 24.50 -5.50 12.84
N ALA A 179 24.65 -5.83 14.13
CA ALA A 179 24.44 -7.18 14.63
C ALA A 179 22.97 -7.60 14.55
N ALA A 180 22.04 -6.70 14.91
CA ALA A 180 20.60 -6.95 14.77
C ALA A 180 20.15 -7.09 13.31
N THR A 181 20.83 -6.41 12.37
CA THR A 181 20.45 -6.39 10.95
C THR A 181 21.18 -7.43 10.10
N ALA A 182 22.32 -7.98 10.55
CA ALA A 182 23.11 -8.96 9.81
C ALA A 182 22.34 -10.24 9.41
N PRO A 183 21.48 -10.85 10.27
CA PRO A 183 20.70 -12.03 9.86
C PRO A 183 19.75 -11.74 8.70
N TYR A 184 19.21 -10.52 8.62
CA TYR A 184 18.36 -10.09 7.52
C TYR A 184 19.18 -9.91 6.24
N ALA A 185 20.33 -9.25 6.33
CA ALA A 185 21.23 -9.04 5.19
C ALA A 185 21.71 -10.36 4.57
N ALA A 186 22.13 -11.32 5.42
CA ALA A 186 22.57 -12.64 4.99
C ALA A 186 21.46 -13.43 4.28
N ARG A 187 20.21 -13.27 4.72
CA ARG A 187 19.07 -14.02 4.19
C ARG A 187 18.45 -13.40 2.94
N VAL A 188 18.34 -12.07 2.89
CA VAL A 188 17.57 -11.37 1.85
C VAL A 188 18.11 -11.68 0.46
N PHE A 189 19.43 -11.72 0.28
CA PHE A 189 20.05 -11.87 -1.04
C PHE A 189 20.43 -13.31 -1.42
N ASP A 190 20.14 -14.29 -0.56
CA ASP A 190 20.45 -15.69 -0.79
C ASP A 190 19.19 -16.54 -1.01
N PRO A 191 18.85 -16.88 -2.26
CA PRO A 191 17.71 -17.73 -2.57
C PRO A 191 17.72 -19.10 -1.91
N ALA A 192 18.89 -19.65 -1.56
CA ALA A 192 18.97 -20.93 -0.87
C ALA A 192 18.38 -20.89 0.55
N LEU A 193 18.26 -19.69 1.14
CA LEU A 193 17.69 -19.44 2.47
C LEU A 193 16.21 -19.03 2.41
N TRP A 194 15.60 -19.01 1.22
CA TRP A 194 14.20 -18.63 1.04
C TRP A 194 13.30 -19.85 1.26
N ARG A 195 12.39 -19.71 2.23
CA ARG A 195 11.56 -20.80 2.73
C ARG A 195 10.13 -20.33 2.90
N ALA A 196 9.20 -20.98 2.21
CA ALA A 196 7.78 -20.63 2.25
C ALA A 196 7.18 -20.83 3.66
N ASP A 197 7.69 -21.79 4.42
CA ASP A 197 7.29 -22.09 5.80
C ASP A 197 7.91 -21.13 6.84
N GLN A 198 8.89 -20.32 6.44
CA GLN A 198 9.51 -19.32 7.31
C GLN A 198 9.61 -17.96 6.59
N PRO A 199 8.51 -17.32 6.19
CA PRO A 199 8.57 -16.10 5.40
C PRO A 199 9.28 -14.96 6.15
N LEU A 200 9.95 -14.08 5.41
CA LEU A 200 10.51 -12.86 5.99
C LEU A 200 9.36 -11.98 6.46
N ARG A 201 9.30 -11.69 7.77
CA ARG A 201 8.31 -10.75 8.31
C ARG A 201 8.65 -9.34 7.85
N VAL A 202 7.69 -8.70 7.19
CA VAL A 202 7.82 -7.36 6.64
C VAL A 202 6.82 -6.42 7.30
N VAL A 203 7.25 -5.19 7.53
CA VAL A 203 6.44 -4.10 8.08
C VAL A 203 6.45 -2.99 7.05
N MET A 204 5.31 -2.75 6.41
CA MET A 204 5.14 -1.68 5.41
C MET A 204 4.29 -0.57 6.00
N ILE A 205 4.66 0.67 5.72
CA ILE A 205 3.81 1.84 5.93
C ILE A 205 3.66 2.56 4.61
N GLY A 206 2.41 2.78 4.23
CA GLY A 206 2.02 3.60 3.11
C GLY A 206 0.52 3.81 3.12
N THR A 207 0.04 4.68 2.23
CA THR A 207 -1.40 4.83 1.99
C THR A 207 -1.99 3.52 1.44
N ASP A 208 -3.30 3.31 1.55
CA ASP A 208 -3.99 2.15 0.95
C ASP A 208 -3.67 1.97 -0.54
N PHE A 209 -3.47 3.07 -1.26
CA PHE A 209 -3.06 3.02 -2.65
C PHE A 209 -1.63 2.46 -2.79
N GLN A 210 -0.69 2.94 -1.99
CA GLN A 210 0.69 2.44 -1.97
C GLN A 210 0.76 0.97 -1.57
N VAL A 211 0.08 0.58 -0.49
CA VAL A 211 0.05 -0.81 -0.01
C VAL A 211 -0.49 -1.75 -1.09
N ARG A 212 -1.63 -1.42 -1.73
CA ARG A 212 -2.17 -2.22 -2.84
C ARG A 212 -1.20 -2.34 -4.02
N VAL A 213 -0.45 -1.27 -4.32
CA VAL A 213 0.60 -1.32 -5.34
C VAL A 213 1.73 -2.28 -4.93
N TRP A 214 2.20 -2.22 -3.68
CA TRP A 214 3.27 -3.08 -3.19
C TRP A 214 2.86 -4.55 -3.09
N GLU A 215 1.63 -4.84 -2.66
CA GLU A 215 1.05 -6.19 -2.72
C GLU A 215 0.96 -6.70 -4.16
N ALA A 216 0.56 -5.83 -5.10
CA ALA A 216 0.57 -6.19 -6.51
C ALA A 216 1.99 -6.46 -7.02
N LEU A 217 3.02 -5.76 -6.54
CA LEU A 217 4.42 -6.06 -6.88
C LEU A 217 4.85 -7.43 -6.36
N LEU A 218 4.52 -7.78 -5.11
CA LEU A 218 4.88 -9.08 -4.50
C LEU A 218 4.35 -10.29 -5.28
N ARG A 219 3.25 -10.12 -6.02
CA ARG A 219 2.67 -11.17 -6.89
C ARG A 219 3.40 -11.36 -8.22
N ILE A 220 4.39 -10.54 -8.55
CA ILE A 220 5.18 -10.69 -9.78
C ILE A 220 6.28 -11.74 -9.51
N PRO A 221 6.33 -12.87 -10.24
CA PRO A 221 7.36 -13.89 -10.01
C PRO A 221 8.77 -13.40 -10.31
N MET A 222 9.78 -14.03 -9.70
CA MET A 222 11.19 -13.80 -10.01
C MET A 222 11.48 -14.06 -11.49
N GLY A 223 12.31 -13.21 -12.11
CA GLY A 223 12.64 -13.31 -13.54
C GLY A 223 11.50 -12.89 -14.47
N LYS A 224 10.38 -12.39 -13.93
CA LYS A 224 9.28 -11.79 -14.70
C LYS A 224 9.20 -10.30 -14.45
N ALA A 225 8.67 -9.59 -15.43
CA ALA A 225 8.43 -8.15 -15.33
C ALA A 225 7.01 -7.82 -15.78
N CYS A 226 6.49 -6.68 -15.31
CA CYS A 226 5.19 -6.17 -15.72
C CYS A 226 5.23 -4.65 -15.90
N THR A 227 4.17 -4.05 -16.44
CA THR A 227 4.15 -2.61 -16.69
C THR A 227 3.42 -1.86 -15.59
N TYR A 228 3.75 -0.58 -15.37
CA TYR A 228 2.97 0.27 -14.46
C TYR A 228 1.46 0.25 -14.78
N SER A 229 1.10 0.20 -16.06
CA SER A 229 -0.29 0.06 -16.51
C SER A 229 -0.93 -1.28 -16.15
N SER A 230 -0.18 -2.39 -16.14
CA SER A 230 -0.74 -3.68 -15.72
C SER A 230 -0.94 -3.73 -14.21
N ILE A 231 -0.03 -3.12 -13.44
CA ILE A 231 -0.21 -2.96 -11.99
C ILE A 231 -1.45 -2.12 -11.71
N ALA A 232 -1.59 -0.97 -12.39
CA ALA A 232 -2.74 -0.08 -12.29
C ALA A 232 -4.07 -0.81 -12.56
N ALA A 233 -4.13 -1.61 -13.62
CA ALA A 233 -5.29 -2.46 -13.91
C ALA A 233 -5.55 -3.50 -12.81
N ARG A 234 -4.50 -4.15 -12.29
CA ARG A 234 -4.62 -5.20 -11.27
C ARG A 234 -5.14 -4.69 -9.93
N ILE A 235 -4.85 -3.44 -9.58
CA ILE A 235 -5.35 -2.81 -8.34
C ILE A 235 -6.71 -2.12 -8.51
N GLY A 236 -7.37 -2.28 -9.67
CA GLY A 236 -8.67 -1.66 -9.96
C GLY A 236 -8.60 -0.17 -10.31
N ALA A 237 -7.43 0.37 -10.62
CA ALA A 237 -7.22 1.78 -10.95
C ALA A 237 -6.51 1.96 -12.32
N PRO A 238 -7.11 1.52 -13.44
CA PRO A 238 -6.43 1.40 -14.74
C PRO A 238 -5.87 2.72 -15.30
N SER A 239 -6.45 3.86 -14.94
CA SER A 239 -5.97 5.20 -15.33
C SER A 239 -4.81 5.72 -14.46
N ALA A 240 -4.50 5.08 -13.34
CA ALA A 240 -3.59 5.58 -12.31
C ALA A 240 -2.10 5.22 -12.55
N SER A 241 -1.66 5.01 -13.80
CA SER A 241 -0.29 4.52 -14.09
C SER A 241 0.82 5.44 -13.54
N ARG A 242 0.62 6.77 -13.53
CA ARG A 242 1.58 7.71 -12.92
C ARG A 242 1.61 7.61 -11.40
N ALA A 243 0.45 7.54 -10.75
CA ALA A 243 0.35 7.36 -9.30
C ALA A 243 0.97 6.02 -8.87
N VAL A 244 0.76 4.95 -9.66
CA VAL A 244 1.46 3.67 -9.47
C VAL A 244 2.97 3.87 -9.55
N GLY A 245 3.49 4.59 -10.55
CA GLY A 245 4.92 4.89 -10.63
C GLY A 245 5.47 5.58 -9.37
N ALA A 246 4.74 6.56 -8.83
CA ALA A 246 5.12 7.22 -7.58
C ALA A 246 5.08 6.26 -6.37
N ALA A 247 4.04 5.42 -6.26
CA ALA A 247 3.94 4.40 -5.22
C ALA A 247 5.06 3.34 -5.32
N VAL A 248 5.43 2.93 -6.53
CA VAL A 248 6.56 2.02 -6.78
C VAL A 248 7.88 2.66 -6.32
N GLY A 249 8.07 3.97 -6.57
CA GLY A 249 9.24 4.72 -6.11
C GLY A 249 9.30 4.87 -4.58
N ALA A 250 8.14 5.01 -3.93
CA ALA A 250 8.01 5.12 -2.48
C ALA A 250 8.17 3.78 -1.72
N ASN A 251 8.49 2.68 -2.41
CA ASN A 251 8.61 1.36 -1.82
C ASN A 251 9.68 1.34 -0.69
N PRO A 252 9.30 1.04 0.57
CA PRO A 252 10.23 0.99 1.69
C PRO A 252 11.13 -0.25 1.68
N MET A 253 10.78 -1.30 0.93
CA MET A 253 11.48 -2.57 0.96
C MET A 253 11.93 -2.96 -0.44
N SER A 254 12.84 -2.17 -1.01
CA SER A 254 13.37 -2.44 -2.35
C SER A 254 13.97 -3.83 -2.42
N PHE A 255 13.98 -4.47 -3.60
CA PHE A 255 14.32 -5.89 -3.79
C PHE A 255 13.29 -6.89 -3.21
N VAL A 256 12.95 -6.81 -1.91
CA VAL A 256 11.97 -7.71 -1.26
C VAL A 256 10.56 -7.50 -1.83
N VAL A 257 10.08 -6.25 -1.84
CA VAL A 257 8.96 -5.82 -2.69
C VAL A 257 9.57 -5.48 -4.04
N PRO A 258 9.28 -6.24 -5.11
CA PRO A 258 10.11 -6.24 -6.31
C PRO A 258 9.75 -5.10 -7.27
N CYS A 259 9.94 -3.86 -6.81
CA CYS A 259 9.70 -2.63 -7.59
C CYS A 259 10.56 -2.56 -8.86
N HIS A 260 11.71 -3.24 -8.89
CA HIS A 260 12.56 -3.38 -10.08
C HIS A 260 11.91 -4.18 -11.22
N ARG A 261 10.89 -5.00 -10.92
CA ARG A 261 10.11 -5.76 -11.93
C ARG A 261 9.02 -4.91 -12.62
N ALA A 262 8.82 -3.66 -12.21
CA ALA A 262 7.87 -2.73 -12.85
C ALA A 262 8.57 -1.91 -13.96
N LEU A 263 7.99 -1.90 -15.16
CA LEU A 263 8.56 -1.31 -16.37
C LEU A 263 7.64 -0.26 -17.01
N GLY A 264 8.21 0.55 -17.91
CA GLY A 264 7.43 1.45 -18.77
C GLY A 264 6.57 0.67 -19.76
N LYS A 265 5.56 1.32 -20.35
CA LYS A 265 4.61 0.69 -21.29
C LYS A 265 5.29 0.01 -22.49
N SER A 266 6.42 0.54 -22.96
CA SER A 266 7.22 -0.02 -24.06
C SER A 266 8.11 -1.21 -23.65
N GLY A 267 8.09 -1.61 -22.39
CA GLY A 267 9.07 -2.54 -21.83
C GLY A 267 10.41 -1.87 -21.47
N ALA A 268 10.55 -0.57 -21.72
CA ALA A 268 11.76 0.16 -21.35
C ALA A 268 11.96 0.21 -19.83
N LEU A 269 13.23 0.03 -19.42
CA LEU A 269 13.67 0.29 -18.07
C LEU A 269 13.58 1.79 -17.81
N THR A 270 12.59 2.16 -17.02
CA THR A 270 12.32 3.54 -16.62
C THR A 270 12.21 3.57 -15.12
N GLY A 271 12.76 4.62 -14.49
CA GLY A 271 12.69 4.88 -13.06
C GLY A 271 13.21 3.74 -12.17
N TYR A 272 14.15 4.05 -11.30
CA TYR A 272 14.38 3.23 -10.11
C TYR A 272 14.86 4.16 -9.03
N HIS A 273 14.24 4.10 -7.86
CA HIS A 273 14.54 5.00 -6.75
C HIS A 273 16.03 4.97 -6.42
N TRP A 274 16.63 3.79 -6.46
CA TRP A 274 18.07 3.57 -6.24
C TRP A 274 18.90 3.45 -7.53
N GLY A 275 18.47 4.06 -8.63
CA GLY A 275 19.26 4.14 -9.87
C GLY A 275 19.09 3.00 -10.89
N LEU A 276 19.09 3.36 -12.18
CA LEU A 276 18.79 2.42 -13.26
C LEU A 276 19.82 1.29 -13.44
N THR A 277 21.10 1.55 -13.15
CA THR A 277 22.16 0.53 -13.22
C THR A 277 21.87 -0.62 -12.27
N ARG A 278 21.45 -0.31 -11.04
CA ARG A 278 21.06 -1.29 -10.04
C ARG A 278 19.82 -2.09 -10.44
N LYS A 279 18.80 -1.43 -11.00
CA LYS A 279 17.63 -2.12 -11.56
C LYS A 279 18.01 -3.16 -12.62
N ARG A 280 18.94 -2.81 -13.53
CA ARG A 280 19.48 -3.74 -14.53
C ARG A 280 20.21 -4.91 -13.89
N ALA A 281 21.08 -4.63 -12.91
CA ALA A 281 21.84 -5.67 -12.21
C ALA A 281 20.91 -6.68 -11.51
N ILE A 282 19.88 -6.21 -10.81
CA ILE A 282 18.91 -7.08 -10.13
C ILE A 282 18.15 -7.95 -11.15
N LEU A 283 17.64 -7.35 -12.24
CA LEU A 283 16.93 -8.12 -13.26
C LEU A 283 17.82 -9.15 -13.96
N GLY A 284 19.09 -8.81 -14.23
CA GLY A 284 20.07 -9.73 -14.79
C GLY A 284 20.41 -10.87 -13.83
N TRP A 285 20.57 -10.56 -12.54
CA TRP A 285 20.76 -11.58 -11.50
C TRP A 285 19.57 -12.53 -11.41
N GLU A 286 18.34 -12.00 -11.36
CA GLU A 286 17.14 -12.84 -11.36
C GLU A 286 17.05 -13.74 -12.59
N ALA A 287 17.40 -13.22 -13.77
CA ALA A 287 17.45 -14.01 -15.00
C ALA A 287 18.44 -15.18 -14.90
N GLY A 288 19.59 -14.98 -14.26
CA GLY A 288 20.57 -16.05 -13.99
C GLY A 288 20.06 -17.09 -12.98
N GLN A 289 19.27 -16.68 -11.99
CA GLN A 289 18.71 -17.61 -10.99
C GLN A 289 17.55 -18.46 -11.53
N VAL A 290 16.86 -18.03 -12.59
CA VAL A 290 15.73 -18.77 -13.20
C VAL A 290 16.12 -19.49 -14.48
N ALA A 291 17.32 -19.25 -15.01
CA ALA A 291 17.83 -19.98 -16.16
C ALA A 291 18.08 -21.45 -15.77
N PRO A 292 17.72 -22.43 -16.64
CA PRO A 292 17.92 -23.85 -16.38
C PRO A 292 19.39 -24.26 -16.36
#